data_AF-A0A9N9Q6R4-F1
#
_entry.id   AF-A0A9N9Q6R4-F1
#
_cell.length_a   1.000
_cell.length_b   1.000
_cell.length_c   1.000
_cell.angle_alpha   90.00
_cell.angle_beta   90.00
_cell.angle_gamma   90.00
#
_symmetry.space_group_name_H-M   'P 1'
#
loop_
_entity.id
_entity.type
_entity.pdbx_description
1 polymer ?
#
loop_
_entity_poly.entity_id
_entity_poly.type
_entity_poly.pdbx_seq_one_letter_code
_entity_poly.pdbx_strand_id
1 'polypeptide(L)'
;MLDYLVSPTLKDVLINARYALAHVIRMRYIVDQKDNSILLIIRNLFGFGKVTLRSGTDGVYRYTATGFKSMNHVISYFKLFPLFTKKAGSLEK
;
A
#
# COMPACT_ATOMS: atom_id res chain seq x y z
N MET A 1 2.94 -16.65 21.16
CA MET A 1 4.19 -16.06 20.61
C MET A 1 4.34 -16.65 19.23
N LEU A 2 3.90 -15.93 18.20
CA LEU A 2 3.94 -16.38 16.80
C LEU A 2 4.58 -15.27 15.97
N ASP A 3 5.56 -15.68 15.19
CA ASP A 3 6.55 -14.84 14.51
C ASP A 3 5.92 -13.92 13.46
N TYR A 4 6.15 -12.61 13.62
CA TYR A 4 5.89 -11.60 12.60
C TYR A 4 7.04 -11.60 11.58
N LEU A 5 6.97 -12.50 10.60
CA LEU A 5 7.67 -12.31 9.33
C LEU A 5 6.83 -11.32 8.49
N VAL A 6 7.29 -10.08 8.40
CA VAL A 6 6.83 -9.16 7.34
C VAL A 6 7.50 -9.61 6.04
N SER A 7 7.07 -10.75 5.53
CA SER A 7 7.21 -11.10 4.12
C SER A 7 6.23 -10.24 3.33
N PRO A 8 6.52 -9.81 2.08
CA PRO A 8 5.46 -9.45 1.16
C PRO A 8 4.40 -10.56 1.26
N THR A 9 3.18 -10.20 1.61
CA THR A 9 2.11 -11.19 1.72
C THR A 9 2.02 -11.91 0.37
N LEU A 10 1.66 -13.20 0.33
CA LEU A 10 1.54 -13.99 -0.92
C LEU A 10 0.75 -13.30 -2.05
N LYS A 11 0.00 -12.23 -1.76
CA LYS A 11 -0.76 -11.39 -2.70
C LYS A 11 0.09 -10.35 -3.46
N ASP A 12 1.31 -10.05 -3.01
CA ASP A 12 2.21 -9.05 -3.60
C ASP A 12 3.28 -9.67 -4.50
N VAL A 13 3.52 -10.98 -4.37
CA VAL A 13 4.34 -11.78 -5.30
C VAL A 13 3.42 -12.49 -6.28
N LEU A 14 3.64 -12.29 -7.58
CA LEU A 14 2.81 -12.89 -8.63
C LEU A 14 3.68 -13.72 -9.57
N ILE A 15 3.22 -14.91 -9.93
CA ILE A 15 3.85 -15.72 -10.96
C ILE A 15 3.61 -15.04 -12.31
N ASN A 16 4.68 -14.85 -13.06
CA ASN A 16 4.64 -14.31 -14.41
C ASN A 16 5.88 -14.75 -15.20
N ALA A 17 5.68 -15.68 -16.14
CA ALA A 17 6.73 -16.27 -16.95
C ALA A 17 7.48 -15.28 -17.87
N ARG A 18 6.98 -14.05 -18.06
CA ARG A 18 7.67 -13.03 -18.86
C ARG A 18 8.95 -12.48 -18.19
N TYR A 19 9.13 -12.72 -16.90
CA TYR A 19 10.29 -12.24 -16.14
C TYR A 19 11.29 -13.37 -15.94
N ALA A 20 12.58 -13.02 -15.84
CA ALA A 20 13.69 -13.98 -15.69
C ALA A 20 13.52 -14.97 -14.53
N LEU A 21 12.90 -14.53 -13.43
CA LEU A 21 12.65 -15.37 -12.25
C LEU A 21 11.24 -15.97 -12.22
N ALA A 22 10.45 -15.82 -13.28
CA ALA A 22 9.03 -16.18 -13.35
C ALA A 22 8.14 -15.55 -12.26
N HIS A 23 8.60 -14.48 -11.59
CA HIS A 23 7.90 -13.81 -10.50
C HIS A 23 7.96 -12.28 -10.64
N VAL A 24 6.96 -11.60 -10.08
CA VAL A 24 6.86 -10.14 -10.01
C VAL A 24 6.51 -9.72 -8.60
N ILE A 25 7.26 -8.77 -8.06
CA ILE A 25 6.96 -8.14 -6.78
C ILE A 25 6.21 -6.83 -7.05
N ARG A 26 5.02 -6.68 -6.46
CA ARG A 26 4.21 -5.46 -6.54
C ARG A 26 4.20 -4.74 -5.20
N MET A 27 4.87 -3.60 -5.14
CA MET A 27 4.79 -2.71 -3.97
C MET A 27 3.55 -1.83 -4.05
N ARG A 28 2.78 -1.78 -2.96
CA ARG A 28 1.52 -1.06 -2.87
C ARG A 28 1.35 -0.44 -1.50
N TYR A 29 0.89 0.81 -1.47
CA TYR A 29 0.32 1.43 -0.30
C TYR A 29 -1.21 1.48 -0.46
N ILE A 30 -1.95 0.92 0.50
CA ILE A 30 -3.39 0.68 0.39
C ILE A 30 -4.07 1.16 1.66
N VAL A 31 -5.18 1.89 1.50
CA VAL A 31 -6.06 2.30 2.59
C VAL A 31 -7.51 2.00 2.17
N ASP A 32 -8.22 1.23 2.99
CA ASP A 32 -9.64 0.94 2.80
C ASP A 32 -10.48 1.74 3.81
N GLN A 33 -11.50 2.45 3.33
CA GLN A 33 -12.43 3.22 4.16
C GLN A 33 -13.82 3.30 3.53
N LYS A 34 -14.86 3.42 4.36
CA LYS A 34 -16.23 3.69 3.90
C LYS A 34 -16.40 5.12 3.41
N ASP A 35 -15.71 6.06 4.03
CA ASP A 35 -15.74 7.45 3.61
C ASP A 35 -14.81 7.65 2.39
N ASN A 36 -15.41 7.98 1.24
CA ASN A 36 -14.68 8.28 0.02
C ASN A 36 -13.94 9.63 0.09
N SER A 37 -14.51 10.62 0.81
CA SER A 37 -13.98 11.98 0.85
C SER A 37 -12.59 12.03 1.49
N ILE A 38 -12.39 11.31 2.60
CA ILE A 38 -11.08 11.22 3.26
C ILE A 38 -10.03 10.55 2.37
N LEU A 39 -10.42 9.56 1.56
CA LEU A 39 -9.51 8.92 0.63
C LEU A 39 -9.11 9.85 -0.53
N LEU A 40 -10.01 10.72 -0.98
CA LEU A 40 -9.70 11.76 -1.96
C LEU A 40 -8.76 12.82 -1.38
N ILE A 41 -8.92 13.19 -0.11
CA ILE A 41 -7.98 14.07 0.60
C ILE A 41 -6.58 13.44 0.64
N ILE A 42 -6.48 12.16 1.03
CA ILE A 42 -5.20 11.42 1.05
C ILE A 42 -4.57 11.37 -0.35
N ARG A 43 -5.38 11.07 -1.39
CA ARG A 43 -4.90 11.09 -2.78
C ARG A 43 -4.32 12.46 -3.16
N ASN A 44 -5.01 13.54 -2.81
CA ASN A 44 -4.57 14.90 -3.13
C ASN A 44 -3.32 15.30 -2.34
N LEU A 45 -3.21 14.89 -1.08
CA LEU A 45 -2.03 15.09 -0.23
C LEU A 45 -0.77 14.47 -0.85
N PHE A 46 -0.87 13.22 -1.33
CA PHE A 46 0.26 12.56 -1.99
C PHE A 46 0.47 13.04 -3.44
N GLY A 47 -0.57 13.56 -4.09
CA GLY A 47 -0.55 13.95 -5.50
C GLY A 47 -0.54 12.76 -6.48
N PHE A 48 -0.75 11.54 -6.00
CA PHE A 48 -0.76 10.32 -6.82
C PHE A 48 -1.67 9.23 -6.23
N GLY A 49 -1.84 8.15 -7.01
CA GLY A 49 -2.69 7.01 -6.65
C GLY A 49 -4.12 7.18 -7.12
N LYS A 50 -4.93 6.17 -6.84
CA LYS A 50 -6.35 6.11 -7.25
C LYS A 50 -7.24 5.70 -6.11
N VAL A 51 -8.47 6.21 -6.11
CA VAL A 51 -9.55 5.78 -5.23
C VAL A 51 -10.56 5.01 -6.07
N THR A 52 -10.92 3.80 -5.64
CA THR A 52 -11.86 2.92 -6.36
C THR A 52 -12.82 2.27 -5.37
N LEU A 53 -14.09 2.10 -5.76
CA LEU A 53 -15.02 1.27 -5.00
C LEU A 53 -14.50 -0.18 -4.96
N ARG A 54 -14.52 -0.79 -3.78
CA ARG A 54 -13.98 -2.14 -3.55
C ARG A 54 -15.07 -3.17 -3.85
N SER A 55 -14.89 -3.92 -4.93
CA SER A 55 -15.78 -5.01 -5.33
C SER A 55 -15.98 -6.03 -4.21
N GLY A 56 -17.20 -6.50 -4.02
CA GLY A 56 -17.53 -7.52 -3.00
C GLY A 56 -17.55 -6.99 -1.57
N THR A 57 -17.68 -5.67 -1.39
CA THR A 57 -17.87 -5.03 -0.09
C THR A 57 -19.07 -4.10 -0.12
N ASP A 58 -19.68 -3.88 1.05
CA ASP A 58 -20.79 -2.93 1.20
C ASP A 58 -20.25 -1.50 1.40
N GLY A 59 -20.16 -0.76 0.28
CA GLY A 59 -19.85 0.66 0.28
C GLY A 59 -18.43 1.03 0.74
N VAL A 60 -17.45 0.13 0.64
CA VAL A 60 -16.05 0.42 1.01
C VAL A 60 -15.29 0.88 -0.23
N TYR A 61 -14.55 1.97 -0.07
CA TYR A 61 -13.63 2.51 -1.06
C TYR A 61 -12.19 2.15 -0.69
N ARG A 62 -11.34 2.13 -1.71
CA ARG A 62 -9.91 1.81 -1.59
C ARG A 62 -9.08 2.88 -2.25
N TYR A 63 -8.20 3.52 -1.49
CA TYR A 63 -7.05 4.22 -2.03
C TYR A 63 -5.92 3.23 -2.31
N THR A 64 -5.29 3.33 -3.48
CA THR A 64 -4.11 2.54 -3.83
C THR A 64 -3.08 3.40 -4.54
N ALA A 65 -1.87 3.42 -3.99
CA ALA A 65 -0.66 3.90 -4.66
C ALA A 65 0.25 2.71 -4.99
N THR A 66 0.77 2.68 -6.21
CA THR A 66 1.64 1.61 -6.70
C THR A 66 2.87 2.19 -7.40
N GLY A 67 3.91 1.38 -7.54
CA GLY A 67 5.11 1.72 -8.30
C GLY A 67 6.22 2.31 -7.45
N PHE A 68 7.46 2.10 -7.89
CA PHE A 68 8.68 2.40 -7.13
C PHE A 68 8.77 3.87 -6.70
N LYS A 69 8.57 4.80 -7.64
CA LYS A 69 8.57 6.25 -7.36
C LYS A 69 7.54 6.62 -6.29
N SER A 70 6.29 6.17 -6.44
CA SER A 70 5.22 6.44 -5.47
C SER A 70 5.57 5.94 -4.07
N MET A 71 6.20 4.76 -3.96
CA MET A 71 6.59 4.21 -2.66
C MET A 71 7.69 5.04 -1.99
N ASN A 72 8.66 5.56 -2.75
CA ASN A 72 9.67 6.47 -2.20
C ASN A 72 9.04 7.75 -1.61
N HIS A 73 7.99 8.27 -2.25
CA HIS A 73 7.26 9.43 -1.71
C HIS A 73 6.50 9.06 -0.42
N VAL A 74 5.83 7.90 -0.37
CA VAL A 74 5.14 7.42 0.84
C VAL A 74 6.14 7.23 1.99
N ILE A 75 7.29 6.61 1.73
CA ILE A 75 8.34 6.41 2.73
C ILE A 75 8.86 7.77 3.23
N SER A 76 9.11 8.72 2.32
CA SER A 76 9.60 10.05 2.67
C SER A 76 8.60 10.81 3.55
N TYR A 77 7.29 10.68 3.26
CA TYR A 77 6.24 11.27 4.07
C TYR A 77 6.27 10.74 5.51
N PHE A 78 6.34 9.41 5.70
CA PHE A 78 6.37 8.82 7.04
C PHE A 78 7.70 8.97 7.79
N LYS A 79 8.78 9.37 7.10
CA LYS A 79 10.01 9.83 7.76
C LYS A 79 9.85 11.22 8.38
N LEU A 80 9.08 12.10 7.73
CA LEU A 80 8.78 13.45 8.23
C LEU A 80 7.65 13.45 9.27
N PHE A 81 6.67 12.55 9.11
CA PHE A 81 5.52 12.39 9.98
C PHE A 81 5.48 10.94 10.52
N PRO A 82 6.27 10.64 11.56
CA PRO A 82 6.43 9.27 12.05
C PRO A 82 5.13 8.63 12.49
N LEU A 83 5.01 7.33 12.21
CA LEU A 83 3.97 6.50 12.79
C LEU A 83 4.35 6.20 14.25
N PHE A 84 3.45 6.46 15.19
CA PHE A 84 3.70 6.20 16.62
C PHE A 84 3.24 4.81 17.09
N THR A 85 2.60 4.05 16.21
CA THR A 85 2.09 2.70 16.53
C THR A 85 3.11 1.63 16.12
N LYS A 86 2.85 0.37 16.51
CA LYS A 86 3.64 -0.80 16.06
C LYS A 86 3.77 -0.90 14.53
N LYS A 87 2.92 -0.20 13.78
CA LYS A 87 2.97 -0.13 12.31
C LYS A 87 4.25 0.55 11.80
N ALA A 88 4.91 1.38 12.60
CA ALA A 88 6.20 1.99 12.27
C ALA A 88 7.24 0.95 11.82
N GLY A 89 7.25 -0.23 12.46
CA GLY A 89 8.16 -1.33 12.09
C GLY A 89 7.97 -1.87 10.67
N SER A 90 6.86 -1.55 9.98
CA SER A 90 6.69 -1.87 8.55
C SER A 90 7.41 -0.93 7.60
N LEU A 91 8.01 0.16 8.10
CA LEU A 91 8.81 1.11 7.33
C LEU A 91 10.32 0.80 7.38
N GLU A 92 10.75 0.03 8.39
CA GLU A 92 12.16 -0.20 8.71
C GLU A 92 12.71 -1.51 8.13
N LYS A 93 11.86 -2.38 7.59
CA LYS A 93 12.21 -3.75 7.17
C LYS A 93 11.93 -3.99 5.69
#